data_AF-A0A1G0YNM2-F1
#
_entry.id   AF-A0A1G0YNM2-F1
#
_cell.length_a   1.000
_cell.length_b   1.000
_cell.length_c   1.000
_cell.angle_alpha   90.00
_cell.angle_beta   90.00
_cell.angle_gamma   90.00
#
_symmetry.space_group_name_H-M   'P 1'
#
loop_
_entity.id
_entity.type
_entity.pdbx_description
1 polymer ?
#
loop_
_entity_poly.entity_id
_entity_poly.type
_entity_poly.pdbx_seq_one_letter_code
_entity_poly.pdbx_strand_id
1 'polypeptide(L)' 'MDRDEEVLEIYQRDISKAEKIRLLEEIALDLFNEMEAQDQNMHPELHNKLSEGVRLATDFLRELKEKP' A
#
# COMPACT_ATOMS: atom_id res chain seq x y z
N MET A 1 -10.22 -9.10 2.93
CA MET A 1 -9.82 -7.82 3.54
C MET A 1 -9.50 -6.89 2.40
N ASP A 2 -10.14 -5.72 2.37
CA ASP A 2 -9.82 -4.68 1.40
C ASP A 2 -8.48 -4.06 1.79
N ARG A 3 -7.46 -4.28 0.95
CA ARG A 3 -6.09 -3.81 1.20
C ARG A 3 -6.00 -2.28 1.26
N ASP A 4 -6.94 -1.61 0.61
CA ASP A 4 -7.09 -0.16 0.63
C ASP A 4 -7.42 0.36 2.04
N GLU A 5 -8.20 -0.39 2.81
CA GLU A 5 -8.58 -0.02 4.18
C GLU A 5 -7.37 -0.05 5.12
N GLU A 6 -6.49 -1.05 4.96
CA GLU A 6 -5.26 -1.19 5.73
C GLU A 6 -4.26 -0.05 5.43
N VAL A 7 -4.13 0.33 4.16
CA VAL A 7 -3.30 1.48 3.73
C VAL A 7 -3.86 2.80 4.30
N LEU A 8 -5.19 2.97 4.28
CA LEU A 8 -5.87 4.13 4.87
C LEU A 8 -5.68 4.21 6.38
N GLU A 9 -5.79 3.09 7.10
CA GLU A 9 -5.57 3.04 8.54
C GLU A 9 -4.15 3.47 8.90
N ILE A 10 -3.13 2.99 8.17
CA ILE A 10 -1.74 3.41 8.39
C ILE A 10 -1.60 4.92 8.19
N TYR A 11 -2.20 5.46 7.13
CA TYR A 11 -2.13 6.88 6.84
C TYR A 11 -2.86 7.76 7.87
N GLN A 12 -3.97 7.27 8.44
CA GLN A 12 -4.76 8.00 9.44
C GLN A 12 -4.25 7.85 10.88
N ARG A 13 -3.37 6.87 11.16
CA ARG A 13 -2.80 6.66 12.50
C ARG A 13 -2.08 7.91 13.03
N ASP A 14 -2.27 8.17 14.32
CA ASP A 14 -1.54 9.20 15.07
C ASP A 14 -0.18 8.65 15.50
N ILE A 15 0.75 8.63 14.54
CA ILE A 15 2.14 8.19 14.70
C ILE A 15 3.07 9.18 14.03
N SER A 16 4.36 9.08 14.33
CA SER A 16 5.36 9.93 13.69
C SER A 16 5.32 9.76 12.16
N LYS A 17 5.57 10.86 11.46
CA LYS A 17 5.66 10.88 9.99
C LYS A 17 6.66 9.84 9.46
N ALA A 18 7.80 9.68 10.12
CA ALA A 18 8.82 8.69 9.75
C ALA A 18 8.30 7.26 9.89
N GLU A 19 7.58 6.96 10.97
CA GLU A 19 6.97 5.64 11.17
C GLU A 19 5.84 5.38 10.16
N LYS A 20 5.04 6.41 9.85
CA LYS A 20 4.00 6.33 8.82
C LYS A 20 4.58 6.01 7.45
N ILE A 21 5.68 6.67 7.08
CA ILE A 21 6.41 6.38 5.83
C ILE A 21 6.91 4.93 5.83
N ARG A 22 7.53 4.47 6.93
CA ARG A 22 8.04 3.10 7.04
C ARG A 22 6.94 2.06 6.83
N LEU A 23 5.82 2.22 7.54
CA LEU A 23 4.68 1.29 7.44
C LEU A 23 4.04 1.29 6.04
N LEU A 24 3.95 2.47 5.40
CA LEU A 24 3.46 2.59 4.03
C LEU A 24 4.42 1.96 3.00
N GLU A 25 5.73 2.00 3.23
CA GLU A 25 6.72 1.30 2.39
C GLU A 25 6.64 -0.23 2.57
N GLU A 26 6.49 -0.70 3.81
CA GLU A 26 6.32 -2.14 4.11
C GLU A 26 5.05 -2.70 3.45
N ILE A 27 3.90 -2.05 3.63
CA ILE A 27 2.64 -2.53 3.03
C ILE A 27 2.67 -2.44 1.50
N ALA A 28 3.29 -1.41 0.91
CA ALA A 28 3.42 -1.32 -0.55
C ALA A 28 4.24 -2.49 -1.12
N LEU A 29 5.31 -2.89 -0.42
CA LEU A 29 6.13 -4.03 -0.81
C LEU A 29 5.38 -5.36 -0.68
N ASP A 30 4.63 -5.56 0.40
CA ASP A 30 3.81 -6.75 0.60
C ASP A 30 2.73 -6.89 -0.48
N LEU A 31 2.04 -5.78 -0.79
CA LEU A 31 1.03 -5.77 -1.86
C LEU A 31 1.64 -6.05 -3.23
N PHE A 32 2.84 -5.52 -3.51
CA PHE A 32 3.54 -5.81 -4.75
C PHE A 32 3.93 -7.29 -4.86
N ASN A 33 4.46 -7.88 -3.78
CA ASN A 33 4.80 -9.30 -3.75
C ASN A 33 3.55 -10.19 -3.91
N GLU A 34 2.43 -9.80 -3.31
CA GLU A 34 1.14 -10.48 -3.49
C GLU A 34 0.65 -10.36 -4.94
N MET A 35 0.81 -9.20 -5.59
CA MET A 35 0.48 -9.04 -7.01
C MET A 35 1.27 -10.00 -7.88
N GLU A 36 2.60 -10.07 -7.69
CA GLU A 36 3.45 -10.97 -8.48
C GLU A 36 3.08 -12.45 -8.25
N ALA A 37 2.75 -12.82 -7.02
CA ALA A 37 2.31 -14.18 -6.69
C ALA A 37 0.95 -14.53 -7.33
N GLN A 38 0.02 -13.57 -7.43
CA GLN A 38 -1.28 -13.77 -8.07
C GLN A 38 -1.18 -13.82 -9.60
N ASP A 39 -0.25 -13.06 -10.19
CA ASP A 39 0.02 -13.09 -11.63
C ASP A 39 0.50 -14.49 -12.06
N GLN A 40 1.38 -15.11 -11.25
CA GLN A 40 1.81 -16.49 -11.46
C GLN A 40 0.70 -17.53 -11.28
N ASN A 41 -0.32 -17.23 -10.47
CA ASN A 41 -1.45 -18.13 -10.20
C ASN A 41 -2.68 -17.88 -11.11
N MET A 42 -2.60 -16.98 -12.10
CA MET A 42 -3.69 -16.65 -13.04
C MET A 42 -5.01 -16.24 -12.37
N HIS A 43 -4.96 -15.43 -11.30
CA HIS A 43 -6.15 -14.84 -10.66
C HIS A 43 -6.26 -13.33 -10.95
N PRO A 44 -6.73 -12.92 -12.15
CA PRO A 44 -6.74 -11.51 -12.57
C PRO A 44 -7.68 -10.62 -11.74
N GLU A 45 -8.70 -11.20 -11.10
CA GLU A 45 -9.66 -10.46 -10.26
C GLU A 45 -9.01 -9.90 -8.99
N LEU A 46 -7.96 -10.56 -8.49
CA LEU A 46 -7.21 -10.11 -7.31
C LEU A 46 -6.13 -9.09 -7.67
N HIS A 47 -5.61 -9.13 -8.90
CA HIS A 47 -4.61 -8.19 -9.38
C HIS A 47 -5.11 -6.74 -9.35
N ASN A 48 -6.36 -6.49 -9.76
CA ASN A 48 -6.94 -5.14 -9.76
C ASN A 48 -7.04 -4.56 -8.34
N LYS A 49 -7.51 -5.37 -7.36
CA LYS A 49 -7.65 -4.92 -5.97
C LYS A 49 -6.30 -4.62 -5.31
N LEU A 50 -5.29 -5.43 -5.61
CA LEU A 50 -3.95 -5.21 -5.08
C LEU A 50 -3.28 -3.98 -5.73
N SER A 51 -3.52 -3.74 -7.01
CA SER A 51 -3.01 -2.57 -7.74
C SER A 51 -3.52 -1.25 -7.17
N GLU A 52 -4.79 -1.20 -6.75
CA GLU A 52 -5.36 -0.01 -6.10
C GLU A 52 -4.68 0.29 -4.76
N GLY A 53 -4.44 -0.73 -3.93
CA GLY A 53 -3.73 -0.58 -2.66
C GLY A 53 -2.29 -0.09 -2.83
N VAL A 54 -1.55 -0.63 -3.81
CA VAL A 54 -0.17 -0.17 -4.15
C VAL A 54 -0.18 1.29 -4.59
N ARG A 55 -1.14 1.68 -5.45
CA ARG A 55 -1.28 3.07 -5.90
C ARG A 55 -1.54 3.99 -4.72
N LEU A 56 -2.47 3.63 -3.83
CA LEU A 56 -2.85 4.43 -2.67
C LEU A 56 -1.65 4.63 -1.71
N ALA A 57 -0.91 3.56 -1.43
CA ALA A 57 0.27 3.63 -0.56
C ALA A 57 1.35 4.53 -1.17
N THR A 58 1.56 4.45 -2.48
CA THR A 58 2.52 5.29 -3.22
C THR A 58 2.12 6.76 -3.19
N ASP A 59 0.84 7.07 -3.37
CA ASP A 59 0.32 8.45 -3.30
C ASP A 59 0.52 9.05 -1.91
N PHE A 60 0.22 8.29 -0.85
CA PHE A 60 0.47 8.73 0.53
C PHE A 60 1.95 8.90 0.84
N LEU A 61 2.81 8.01 0.36
CA LEU A 61 4.26 8.17 0.48
C LEU A 61 4.75 9.44 -0.20
N ARG A 62 4.21 9.75 -1.39
CA ARG A 62 4.56 10.98 -2.11
C ARG A 62 4.13 12.20 -1.31
N GLU A 63 2.91 12.22 -0.79
CA GLU A 63 2.42 13.34 0.00
C GLU A 63 3.25 13.56 1.27
N LEU A 64 3.58 12.49 2.00
CA LEU A 64 4.40 12.58 3.20
C LEU A 64 5.85 13.00 2.88
N LYS A 65 6.41 12.59 1.75
CA LYS A 65 7.79 12.96 1.37
C LYS A 65 7.89 14.38 0.79
N GLU A 66 6.86 14.85 0.09
CA GLU A 66 6.83 16.18 -0.54
C GLU A 66 6.43 17.31 0.43
N LYS A 67 5.56 17.05 1.41
CA LYS A 67 5.18 18.04 2.41
C LYS A 67 6.13 17.93 3.61
N PRO A 68 6.99 18.93 3.92
CA PRO A 68 7.91 18.89 5.06
C PRO A 68 7.18 18.76 6.40
#